data_AF-A0A444WAB8-F1
#
_entry.id   AF-A0A444WAB8-F1
#
_cell.length_a   1.000
_cell.length_b   1.000
_cell.length_c   1.000
_cell.angle_alpha   90.00
_cell.angle_beta   90.00
_cell.angle_gamma   90.00
#
_symmetry.space_group_name_H-M   'P 1'
#
loop_
_entity.id
_entity.type
_entity.pdbx_description
1 polymer ?
#
loop_
_entity_poly.entity_id
_entity_poly.type
_entity_poly.pdbx_seq_one_letter_code
_entity_poly.pdbx_strand_id
1 'polypeptide(L)'
;MIMSEYVSLGKRVSVSAIRDYLFAKKIDKGDSLILNIADYEHVLEEIKKSGEPVDIPLNIFGVLIVKDRNGDVPIGKVQIVEDDKM
;
A
#
# COMPACT_ATOMS: atom_id res chain seq x y z
N MET A 1 -3.84 -11.09 20.54
CA MET A 1 -4.28 -9.89 19.81
C MET A 1 -3.03 -9.24 19.24
N ILE A 2 -2.70 -9.50 17.97
CA ILE A 2 -1.61 -8.77 17.31
C ILE A 2 -2.16 -7.38 17.06
N MET A 3 -1.62 -6.36 17.71
CA MET A 3 -1.99 -4.98 17.40
C MET A 3 -1.41 -4.65 16.03
N SER A 4 -2.27 -4.55 15.01
CA SER A 4 -1.87 -4.05 13.70
C SER A 4 -1.49 -2.57 13.85
N GLU A 5 -0.22 -2.24 13.61
CA GLU A 5 0.20 -0.84 13.56
C GLU A 5 -0.20 -0.24 12.22
N TYR A 6 -0.94 0.86 12.27
CA TYR A 6 -1.35 1.61 11.09
C TYR A 6 -0.54 2.90 10.98
N VAL A 7 -0.06 3.19 9.77
CA VAL A 7 0.66 4.43 9.48
C VAL A 7 -0.21 5.31 8.58
N SER A 8 -0.33 6.60 8.91
CA SER A 8 -1.06 7.55 8.08
C SER A 8 -0.18 8.06 6.95
N LEU A 9 -0.70 7.99 5.73
CA LEU A 9 -0.09 8.55 4.52
C LEU A 9 -0.84 9.78 3.99
N GLY A 10 -1.86 10.26 4.73
CA GLY A 10 -2.64 11.44 4.38
C GLY A 10 -4.14 11.22 4.53
N LYS A 11 -4.95 12.08 3.89
CA LYS A 11 -6.41 11.94 3.84
C LYS A 11 -6.88 10.85 2.87
N ARG A 12 -6.06 10.56 1.86
CA ARG A 12 -6.22 9.51 0.86
C ARG A 12 -4.82 9.08 0.44
N VAL A 13 -4.63 7.80 0.15
CA VAL A 13 -3.33 7.27 -0.27
C VAL A 13 -3.16 7.45 -1.78
N SER A 14 -2.04 8.04 -2.21
CA SER A 14 -1.63 8.19 -3.61
C SER A 14 -0.39 7.34 -3.92
N VAL A 15 -0.10 7.13 -5.20
CA VAL A 15 1.12 6.43 -5.65
C VAL A 15 2.37 7.15 -5.14
N SER A 16 2.40 8.48 -5.19
CA SER A 16 3.53 9.28 -4.68
C SER A 16 3.72 9.12 -3.18
N ALA A 17 2.64 9.17 -2.39
CA ALA A 17 2.72 8.99 -0.94
C ALA A 17 3.23 7.59 -0.57
N ILE A 18 2.86 6.56 -1.32
CA ILE A 18 3.42 5.21 -1.16
C ILE A 18 4.91 5.22 -1.47
N ARG A 19 5.32 5.72 -2.63
CA ARG A 19 6.75 5.77 -3.03
C ARG A 19 7.61 6.50 -2.00
N ASP A 20 7.15 7.67 -1.54
CA ASP A 20 7.82 8.47 -0.50
C ASP A 20 7.93 7.69 0.81
N TYR A 21 6.86 7.01 1.21
CA TYR A 21 6.83 6.19 2.42
C TYR A 21 7.79 5.00 2.36
N LEU A 22 7.74 4.22 1.29
CA LEU A 22 8.63 3.07 1.09
C LEU A 22 10.11 3.51 1.14
N PHE A 23 10.42 4.64 0.49
CA PHE A 23 11.77 5.21 0.49
C PHE A 23 12.19 5.69 1.87
N ALA A 24 11.33 6.44 2.57
CA ALA A 24 11.65 7.01 3.88
C ALA A 24 11.82 5.93 4.97
N LYS A 25 11.06 4.83 4.88
CA LYS A 25 11.11 3.73 5.84
C LYS A 25 12.06 2.60 5.46
N LYS A 26 12.66 2.65 4.27
CA LYS A 26 13.51 1.58 3.73
C LYS A 26 12.81 0.23 3.78
N ILE A 27 11.55 0.20 3.35
CA ILE A 27 10.76 -1.03 3.29
C ILE A 27 11.33 -1.88 2.15
N ASP A 28 11.63 -3.13 2.46
CA ASP A 28 12.35 -4.01 1.57
C ASP A 28 11.42 -4.70 0.56
N LYS A 29 12.03 -5.23 -0.50
CA LYS A 29 11.31 -6.02 -1.50
C LYS A 29 10.85 -7.34 -0.86
N GLY A 30 9.59 -7.70 -1.08
CA GLY A 30 8.98 -8.89 -0.48
C GLY A 30 7.87 -8.54 0.53
N ASP A 31 7.96 -7.37 1.17
CA ASP A 31 6.93 -6.91 2.09
C ASP A 31 5.61 -6.59 1.36
N SER A 32 4.52 -6.59 2.14
CA SER A 32 3.19 -6.20 1.68
C SER A 32 2.70 -4.94 2.37
N LEU A 33 2.08 -4.05 1.60
CA LEU A 33 1.38 -2.87 2.09
C LEU A 33 -0.12 -3.06 1.89
N ILE A 34 -0.85 -3.18 2.99
CA ILE A 34 -2.31 -3.34 2.97
C ILE A 34 -2.96 -1.95 3.01
N LEU A 35 -3.84 -1.69 2.05
CA LEU A 35 -4.59 -0.46 1.90
C LEU A 35 -6.08 -0.70 2.10
N ASN A 36 -6.78 0.31 2.63
CA ASN A 36 -8.22 0.37 2.54
C ASN A 36 -8.70 0.21 1.08
N ILE A 37 -9.89 -0.38 0.87
CA ILE A 37 -10.48 -0.60 -0.46
C ILE A 37 -10.54 0.69 -1.29
N ALA A 38 -10.98 1.81 -0.71
CA ALA A 38 -11.16 3.07 -1.43
C ALA A 38 -9.82 3.71 -1.85
N ASP A 39 -8.77 3.49 -1.06
CA ASP A 39 -7.41 3.91 -1.35
C ASP A 39 -6.77 3.01 -2.41
N TYR A 40 -6.96 1.70 -2.32
CA TYR A 40 -6.48 0.75 -3.33
C TYR A 40 -7.04 1.07 -4.72
N GLU A 41 -8.35 1.30 -4.84
CA GLU A 41 -8.97 1.68 -6.12
C GLU A 41 -8.44 3.02 -6.62
N HIS A 42 -8.20 3.99 -5.71
CA HIS A 42 -7.62 5.27 -6.10
C HIS A 42 -6.25 5.12 -6.73
N VAL A 43 -5.37 4.36 -6.07
CA VAL A 43 -4.00 4.09 -6.52
C VAL A 43 -4.05 3.39 -7.88
N LEU A 44 -4.93 2.40 -8.05
CA LEU A 44 -5.10 1.72 -9.33
C LEU A 44 -5.56 2.68 -10.44
N GLU A 45 -6.47 3.60 -10.14
CA GLU A 45 -6.89 4.64 -11.09
C GLU A 45 -5.76 5.63 -11.42
N GLU A 46 -4.96 6.03 -10.44
CA GLU A 46 -3.81 6.92 -10.65
C GLU A 46 -2.80 6.30 -11.62
N ILE A 47 -2.45 5.03 -11.44
CA ILE A 47 -1.50 4.33 -12.31
C ILE A 47 -2.08 4.16 -13.72
N LYS A 48 -3.37 3.79 -13.83
CA LYS A 48 -4.04 3.72 -15.15
C LYS A 48 -4.01 5.05 -15.89
N LYS A 49 -4.11 6.17 -15.17
CA LYS A 49 -4.08 7.53 -15.74
C LYS A 49 -2.67 8.03 -16.04
N SER A 50 -1.63 7.50 -15.39
CA SER A 50 -0.25 7.93 -15.64
C SER A 50 0.31 7.40 -16.97
N GLY A 51 -0.31 6.37 -17.54
CA GLY A 51 0.20 5.67 -18.73
C GLY A 51 1.37 4.74 -18.42
N GLU A 52 1.72 4.57 -17.14
CA GLU A 52 2.65 3.53 -16.70
C GLU A 52 1.98 2.15 -16.80
N PRO A 53 2.73 1.08 -17.14
CA PRO A 53 2.20 -0.27 -17.10
C PRO A 53 1.76 -0.62 -15.68
N VAL A 54 0.60 -1.25 -15.56
CA VAL A 54 0.10 -1.76 -14.27
C VAL A 54 0.64 -3.17 -14.08
N ASP A 55 1.48 -3.36 -13.08
CA ASP A 55 1.88 -4.71 -12.63
C ASP A 55 0.68 -5.41 -11.97
N ILE A 56 0.46 -6.69 -12.29
CA ILE A 56 -0.57 -7.53 -11.66
C ILE A 56 0.12 -8.80 -11.12
N PRO A 57 0.16 -9.01 -9.79
CA PRO A 57 -0.45 -8.18 -8.75
C PRO A 57 0.22 -6.80 -8.62
N LEU A 58 -0.54 -5.83 -8.09
CA LEU A 58 -0.07 -4.44 -7.97
C LEU A 58 1.20 -4.36 -7.15
N ASN A 59 2.27 -3.87 -7.76
CA ASN A 59 3.59 -3.79 -7.14
C ASN A 59 4.16 -2.37 -7.27
N ILE A 60 4.74 -1.87 -6.18
CA ILE A 60 5.45 -0.59 -6.17
C ILE A 60 6.81 -0.82 -5.52
N PHE A 61 7.89 -0.66 -6.29
CA PHE A 61 9.28 -0.87 -5.84
C PHE A 61 9.59 -2.26 -5.24
N GLY A 62 8.86 -3.29 -5.65
CA GLY A 62 9.02 -4.66 -5.13
C GLY A 62 8.15 -4.96 -3.92
N VAL A 63 7.35 -4.00 -3.44
CA VAL A 63 6.38 -4.17 -2.35
C VAL A 63 5.02 -4.50 -2.94
N LEU A 64 4.40 -5.56 -2.45
CA LEU A 64 3.08 -5.99 -2.88
C LEU A 64 2.02 -5.07 -2.27
N ILE A 65 1.18 -4.46 -3.11
CA ILE A 65 0.07 -3.64 -2.65
C ILE A 65 -1.17 -4.52 -2.56
N VAL A 66 -1.73 -4.64 -1.36
CA VAL A 66 -2.83 -5.55 -1.06
C VAL A 66 -4.07 -4.74 -0.69
N LYS A 67 -5.21 -5.15 -1.24
CA LYS A 67 -6.51 -4.62 -0.83
C LYS A 67 -6.94 -5.28 0.48
N ASP A 68 -7.22 -4.47 1.49
CA ASP A 68 -7.86 -4.93 2.72
C ASP A 68 -9.29 -5.40 2.42
N ARG A 69 -9.54 -6.69 2.60
CA ARG A 69 -10.87 -7.28 2.40
C ARG A 69 -11.70 -7.34 3.68
N ASN A 70 -11.07 -7.15 4.84
CA ASN A 70 -11.73 -7.25 6.14
C ASN A 70 -12.22 -5.89 6.63
N GLY A 71 -11.68 -4.80 6.08
CA GLY A 71 -12.06 -3.42 6.45
C GLY A 71 -11.40 -2.95 7.74
N ASP A 72 -10.28 -3.55 8.11
CA ASP A 72 -9.48 -3.25 9.29
C ASP A 72 -8.61 -1.98 9.10
N VAL A 73 -8.18 -1.69 7.86
CA VAL A 73 -7.32 -0.55 7.53
C VAL A 73 -8.18 0.70 7.28
N PRO A 74 -8.04 1.75 8.11
CA PRO A 74 -8.77 2.99 7.89
C PRO A 74 -8.32 3.72 6.62
N ILE A 75 -9.22 4.51 6.03
CA ILE A 75 -8.89 5.38 4.88
C ILE A 75 -7.72 6.31 5.23
N GLY A 76 -6.80 6.50 4.27
CA GLY A 76 -5.61 7.33 4.42
C GLY A 76 -4.52 6.70 5.29
N LYS A 77 -4.71 5.45 5.72
CA LYS A 77 -3.72 4.67 6.46
C LYS A 77 -3.34 3.39 5.71
N VAL A 78 -2.21 2.85 6.11
CA VAL A 78 -1.66 1.60 5.60
C VAL A 78 -1.20 0.71 6.75
N GLN A 79 -1.21 -0.59 6.51
CA GLN A 79 -0.57 -1.59 7.38
C GLN A 79 0.55 -2.27 6.61
N ILE A 80 1.72 -2.44 7.25
CA ILE A 80 2.81 -3.24 6.68
C ILE A 80 2.71 -4.66 7.21
N VAL A 81 2.90 -5.63 6.32
CA VAL A 81 3.12 -7.04 6.65
C VAL A 81 4.49 -7.42 6.09
N GLU A 82 5.42 -7.70 6.99
CA GLU A 82 6.77 -8.15 6.65
C GLU A 82 6.73 -9.61 6.18
N ASP A 83 7.47 -9.95 5.12
CA ASP A 83 7.49 -11.30 4.54
C ASP A 83 7.99 -12.36 5.54
N ASP A 84 8.95 -11.99 6.40
CA ASP A 84 9.49 -12.83 7.49
C ASP A 84 8.44 -13.24 8.55
N LYS A 85 7.20 -12.72 8.45
CA LYS A 85 6.09 -13.01 9.36
C LYS A 85 4.92 -13.76 8.70
N MET A 86 5.05 -14.18 7.44
CA MET A 86 4.08 -15.08 6.77
C MET A 86 4.48 -16.56 6.87
#